data_AF-A0A0W0Y5A4-F1
#
_entry.id   AF-A0A0W0Y5A4-F1
#
_cell.length_a   1.000
_cell.length_b   1.000
_cell.length_c   1.000
_cell.angle_alpha   90.00
_cell.angle_beta   90.00
_cell.angle_gamma   90.00
#
_symmetry.space_group_name_H-M   'P 1'
#
loop_
_entity.id
_entity.type
_entity.pdbx_description
1 polymer ?
#
loop_
_entity_poly.entity_id
_entity_poly.type
_entity_poly.pdbx_seq_one_letter_code
_entity_poly.pdbx_strand_id
1 'polypeptide(L)'
;MNLLEQYDLAIQTGDIENDPLQRDVLLLLEKLSTELGAPKKFSLFSRWKAPLTGLYMYGSVGVGKTFLMDMFYENLSIKEKLRFHFHHFMQQVDKRLRALQGIKNPLQRIASDIARSTRVLCFDEFMVDDIAYAMILGELLQALFEQGIILVATSNSPPDKLYWKGVHRARFLPAIAAIKTHCQIIELRERRDYRLGRQKHVETYLYPLTPATQSLMEKQFVELDPNFQGAGALQIQNRDIPYLMKAKVQIWFDFRVICNLPRSQLDYLEIAEQFDTVFVSSIPRFSERDTIYAILFIHFIDVMYDRGIRLILSAEVPLSELYRSGEMAQPFKRTLSRLEEMQSEDYLQRRKGRSSRHLSSLG
;
A
#
# COMPACT_ATOMS: atom_id res chain seq x y z
N MET A 1 -9.69 2.89 28.62
CA MET A 1 -10.63 2.42 27.60
C MET A 1 -9.90 1.31 26.87
N ASN A 2 -10.45 0.09 26.84
CA ASN A 2 -9.82 -1.03 26.13
C ASN A 2 -9.99 -0.87 24.61
N LEU A 3 -9.27 -1.65 23.79
CA LEU A 3 -9.31 -1.53 22.33
C LEU A 3 -10.73 -1.73 21.76
N LEU A 4 -11.51 -2.64 22.35
CA LEU A 4 -12.90 -2.89 21.90
C LEU A 4 -13.84 -1.73 22.21
N GLU A 5 -13.69 -1.07 23.37
CA GLU A 5 -14.48 0.11 23.73
C GLU A 5 -14.20 1.28 22.79
N GLN A 6 -12.95 1.48 22.37
CA GLN A 6 -12.60 2.49 21.37
C GLN A 6 -13.16 2.13 19.98
N TYR A 7 -13.15 0.85 19.63
CA TYR A 7 -13.74 0.36 18.39
C TYR A 7 -15.25 0.59 18.37
N ASP A 8 -15.93 0.28 19.47
CA ASP A 8 -17.36 0.52 19.65
C ASP A 8 -17.71 2.01 19.61
N LEU A 9 -16.85 2.87 20.17
CA LEU A 9 -17.01 4.32 20.06
C LEU A 9 -16.88 4.78 18.60
N ALA A 10 -15.88 4.29 17.86
CA ALA A 10 -15.68 4.63 16.45
C ALA A 10 -16.84 4.14 15.55
N ILE A 11 -17.51 3.04 15.94
CA ILE A 11 -18.76 2.60 15.29
C ILE A 11 -19.90 3.58 15.62
N GLN A 12 -20.03 4.00 16.88
CA GLN A 12 -21.11 4.90 17.32
C GLN A 12 -20.99 6.30 16.70
N THR A 13 -19.78 6.80 16.49
CA THR A 13 -19.52 8.08 15.81
C THR A 13 -19.67 7.99 14.29
N GLY A 14 -19.79 6.78 13.74
CA GLY A 14 -19.93 6.54 12.30
C GLY A 14 -18.62 6.61 11.54
N ASP A 15 -17.47 6.58 12.23
CA ASP A 15 -16.13 6.62 11.61
C ASP A 15 -15.78 5.30 10.93
N ILE A 16 -16.32 4.18 11.44
CA ILE A 16 -16.10 2.83 10.90
C ILE A 16 -17.38 1.98 10.92
N GLU A 17 -17.43 0.97 10.06
CA GLU A 17 -18.45 -0.08 10.14
C GLU A 17 -17.99 -1.23 11.06
N ASN A 18 -18.95 -1.85 11.76
CA ASN A 18 -18.67 -2.99 12.63
C ASN A 18 -18.28 -4.25 11.84
N ASP A 19 -17.06 -4.74 11.96
CA ASP A 19 -16.58 -5.96 11.31
C ASP A 19 -16.22 -7.03 12.36
N PRO A 20 -16.91 -8.19 12.38
CA PRO A 20 -16.60 -9.29 13.29
C PRO A 20 -15.14 -9.76 13.23
N LEU A 21 -14.51 -9.79 12.04
CA LEU A 21 -13.12 -10.23 11.91
C LEU A 21 -12.15 -9.22 12.53
N GLN A 22 -12.45 -7.92 12.41
CA GLN A 22 -11.67 -6.88 13.08
C GLN A 22 -11.81 -6.99 14.60
N ARG A 23 -12.99 -7.34 15.13
CA ARG A 23 -13.18 -7.58 16.58
C ARG A 23 -12.35 -8.76 17.08
N ASP A 24 -12.32 -9.86 16.32
CA ASP A 24 -11.49 -11.02 16.66
C ASP A 24 -10.00 -10.67 16.71
N VAL A 25 -9.54 -9.85 15.75
CA VAL A 25 -8.17 -9.33 15.75
C VAL A 25 -7.92 -8.40 16.94
N LEU A 26 -8.85 -7.50 17.27
CA LEU A 26 -8.73 -6.61 18.42
C LEU A 26 -8.64 -7.37 19.75
N LEU A 27 -9.35 -8.49 19.90
CA LEU A 27 -9.22 -9.37 21.07
C LEU A 27 -7.79 -9.92 21.21
N LEU A 28 -7.16 -10.30 20.10
CA LEU A 28 -5.78 -10.79 20.09
C LEU A 28 -4.78 -9.67 20.36
N LEU A 29 -4.99 -8.48 19.79
CA LEU A 29 -4.18 -7.29 20.03
C LEU A 29 -4.30 -6.81 21.48
N GLU A 30 -5.49 -6.86 22.07
CA GLU A 30 -5.76 -6.50 23.48
C GLU A 30 -5.06 -7.48 24.42
N LYS A 31 -5.16 -8.79 24.14
CA LYS A 31 -4.43 -9.81 24.89
C LYS A 31 -2.92 -9.57 24.83
N LEU A 32 -2.38 -9.31 23.65
CA LEU A 32 -0.96 -9.02 23.46
C LEU A 32 -0.55 -7.75 24.23
N SER A 33 -1.34 -6.67 24.15
CA SER A 33 -1.11 -5.42 24.87
C SER A 33 -1.09 -5.64 26.39
N THR A 34 -2.05 -6.41 26.91
CA THR A 34 -2.13 -6.75 28.33
C THR A 34 -0.92 -7.55 28.80
N GLU A 35 -0.50 -8.55 28.02
CA GLU A 35 0.67 -9.37 28.35
C GLU A 35 1.99 -8.59 28.27
N LEU A 36 2.09 -7.61 27.37
CA LEU A 36 3.24 -6.71 27.26
C LEU A 36 3.36 -5.72 28.41
N GLY A 37 2.23 -5.20 28.87
CA GLY A 37 2.11 -4.24 29.99
C GLY A 37 2.19 -4.88 31.38
N ALA A 38 2.07 -6.21 31.48
CA ALA A 38 2.20 -6.91 32.74
C ALA A 38 3.62 -6.71 33.32
N PRO A 39 3.75 -6.38 34.63
CA PRO A 39 5.06 -6.22 35.25
C PRO A 39 5.85 -7.54 35.15
N LYS A 40 7.16 -7.44 34.89
CA LYS A 40 8.08 -8.59 34.89
C LYS A 40 8.10 -9.20 36.30
N LYS A 41 7.17 -10.12 36.59
CA LYS A 41 7.20 -10.88 37.84
C LYS A 41 8.44 -11.78 37.78
N PHE A 42 9.41 -11.52 38.67
CA PHE A 42 10.51 -12.43 38.97
C PHE A 42 9.92 -13.71 39.61
N SER A 43 9.31 -14.57 38.79
CA SER A 43 8.85 -15.88 39.22
C SER A 43 9.87 -16.92 38.76
N LEU A 44 10.42 -17.66 39.71
CA LEU A 44 11.28 -18.84 39.48
C LEU A 44 10.59 -19.94 38.66
N PHE A 45 9.29 -19.82 38.41
CA PHE A 45 8.48 -20.70 37.57
C PHE A 45 8.18 -20.15 36.16
N SER A 46 8.76 -19.00 35.76
CA SER A 46 8.54 -18.37 34.45
C SER A 46 9.03 -19.20 33.25
N ARG A 47 9.82 -20.26 33.50
CA ARG A 47 10.42 -21.14 32.49
C ARG A 47 9.41 -21.98 31.69
N TRP A 48 8.13 -21.96 32.05
CA TRP A 48 7.05 -22.75 31.44
C TRP A 48 6.00 -21.89 30.73
N LYS A 49 6.15 -20.57 30.71
CA LYS A 49 5.23 -19.68 29.98
C LYS A 49 5.66 -19.65 28.52
N ALA A 50 4.74 -20.02 27.61
CA ALA A 50 4.99 -19.96 26.18
C ALA A 50 5.46 -18.54 25.78
N PRO A 51 6.44 -18.40 24.87
CA PRO A 51 6.88 -17.10 24.40
C PRO A 51 5.71 -16.33 23.80
N LEU A 52 5.68 -15.02 24.04
CA LEU A 52 4.67 -14.14 23.47
C LEU A 52 4.79 -14.17 21.94
N THR A 53 3.72 -14.59 21.28
CA THR A 53 3.64 -14.62 19.81
C THR A 53 3.18 -13.27 19.30
N GLY A 54 3.87 -12.78 18.27
CA GLY A 54 3.47 -11.60 17.52
C GLY A 54 2.23 -11.83 16.65
N LEU A 55 1.88 -10.84 15.83
CA LEU A 55 0.72 -10.91 14.94
C LEU A 55 1.11 -10.50 13.52
N TYR A 56 0.72 -11.30 12.54
CA TYR A 56 0.84 -10.96 11.13
C TYR A 56 -0.55 -10.88 10.52
N MET A 57 -1.02 -9.66 10.30
CA MET A 57 -2.31 -9.37 9.71
C MET A 57 -2.12 -9.18 8.21
N TYR A 58 -2.81 -9.96 7.40
CA TYR A 58 -2.82 -9.77 5.96
C TYR A 58 -4.24 -9.73 5.43
N GLY A 59 -4.39 -9.09 4.28
CA GLY A 59 -5.69 -8.90 3.66
C GLY A 59 -5.55 -7.92 2.52
N SER A 60 -6.59 -7.81 1.71
CA SER A 60 -6.65 -6.83 0.63
C SER A 60 -6.61 -5.40 1.22
N VAL A 61 -6.42 -4.37 0.39
CA VAL A 61 -6.34 -2.98 0.86
C VAL A 61 -7.69 -2.58 1.51
N GLY A 62 -7.76 -1.53 2.33
CA GLY A 62 -9.07 -1.05 2.80
C GLY A 62 -9.79 -1.91 3.86
N VAL A 63 -9.39 -3.16 4.12
CA VAL A 63 -9.95 -4.03 5.19
C VAL A 63 -9.62 -3.59 6.62
N GLY A 64 -9.06 -2.38 6.80
CA GLY A 64 -8.80 -1.80 8.13
C GLY A 64 -7.51 -2.23 8.81
N LYS A 65 -6.55 -2.86 8.12
CA LYS A 65 -5.27 -3.32 8.72
C LYS A 65 -4.50 -2.19 9.42
N THR A 66 -4.35 -1.05 8.76
CA THR A 66 -3.64 0.12 9.31
C THR A 66 -4.37 0.68 10.52
N PHE A 67 -5.70 0.77 10.45
CA PHE A 67 -6.52 1.22 11.57
C PHE A 67 -6.37 0.32 12.80
N LEU A 68 -6.41 -1.00 12.63
CA LEU A 68 -6.15 -1.96 13.71
C LEU A 68 -4.74 -1.81 14.30
N MET A 69 -3.73 -1.57 13.45
CA MET A 69 -2.37 -1.29 13.88
C MET A 69 -2.28 0.03 14.66
N ASP A 70 -2.96 1.09 14.21
CA ASP A 70 -3.02 2.40 14.88
C ASP A 70 -3.58 2.24 16.29
N MET A 71 -4.76 1.62 16.40
CA MET A 71 -5.41 1.36 17.68
C MET A 71 -4.50 0.59 18.62
N PHE A 72 -3.87 -0.49 18.16
CA PHE A 72 -2.93 -1.26 18.98
C PHE A 72 -1.71 -0.42 19.41
N TYR A 73 -1.04 0.24 18.46
CA TYR A 73 0.19 0.96 18.74
C TYR A 73 -0.03 2.13 19.70
N GLU A 74 -1.11 2.89 19.54
CA GLU A 74 -1.43 4.04 20.38
C GLU A 74 -1.76 3.63 21.82
N ASN A 75 -2.45 2.50 22.00
CA ASN A 75 -2.90 2.01 23.31
C ASN A 75 -1.91 1.11 24.04
N LEU A 76 -0.77 0.76 23.42
CA LEU A 76 0.29 0.06 24.13
C LEU A 76 0.82 0.90 25.30
N SER A 77 0.71 0.37 26.52
CA SER A 77 1.16 1.01 27.77
C SER A 77 2.69 1.07 27.92
N ILE A 78 3.42 0.22 27.19
CA ILE A 78 4.88 0.20 27.19
C ILE A 78 5.46 1.32 26.31
N LYS A 79 6.66 1.79 26.68
CA LYS A 79 7.40 2.80 25.89
C LYS A 79 8.36 2.17 24.89
N GLU A 80 8.76 0.91 25.11
CA GLU A 80 9.68 0.15 24.29
C GLU A 80 8.99 -0.40 23.02
N LYS A 81 8.39 0.49 22.24
CA LYS A 81 7.68 0.17 20.99
C LYS A 81 8.22 1.05 19.87
N LEU A 82 8.41 0.45 18.68
CA LEU A 82 8.77 1.17 17.47
C LEU A 82 7.81 0.79 16.35
N ARG A 83 7.52 1.75 15.48
CA ARG A 83 6.68 1.55 14.30
C ARG A 83 7.35 2.13 13.06
N PHE A 84 7.34 1.36 11.98
CA PHE A 84 7.93 1.76 10.70
C PHE A 84 7.10 1.22 9.53
N HIS A 85 7.06 1.96 8.43
CA HIS A 85 6.87 1.30 7.13
C HIS A 85 8.07 0.40 6.86
N PHE A 86 7.83 -0.82 6.38
CA PHE A 86 8.86 -1.84 6.25
C PHE A 86 10.07 -1.39 5.41
N HIS A 87 9.84 -0.71 4.30
CA HIS A 87 10.92 -0.24 3.42
C HIS A 87 11.84 0.80 4.10
N HIS A 88 11.29 1.69 4.91
CA HIS A 88 12.08 2.66 5.68
C HIS A 88 12.94 1.97 6.75
N PHE A 89 12.40 0.93 7.39
CA PHE A 89 13.19 0.12 8.31
C PHE A 89 14.37 -0.56 7.60
N MET A 90 14.13 -1.18 6.43
CA MET A 90 15.19 -1.83 5.66
C MET A 90 16.26 -0.85 5.18
N GLN A 91 15.90 0.38 4.81
CA GLN A 91 16.87 1.43 4.50
C GLN A 91 17.77 1.79 5.69
N GLN A 92 17.23 1.80 6.91
CA GLN A 92 18.04 2.04 8.12
C GLN A 92 18.97 0.87 8.42
N VAL A 93 18.50 -0.36 8.24
CA VAL A 93 19.31 -1.57 8.39
C VAL A 93 20.46 -1.57 7.39
N ASP A 94 20.21 -1.27 6.12
CA ASP A 94 21.23 -1.20 5.07
C ASP A 94 22.32 -0.17 5.40
N LYS A 95 21.92 1.04 5.85
CA LYS A 95 22.89 2.05 6.33
C LYS A 95 23.77 1.53 7.46
N ARG A 96 23.19 0.81 8.43
CA ARG A 96 23.95 0.22 9.56
C ARG A 96 24.86 -0.91 9.09
N LEU A 97 24.42 -1.75 8.15
CA LEU A 97 25.23 -2.83 7.57
C LEU A 97 26.48 -2.29 6.89
N ARG A 98 26.35 -1.20 6.12
CA ARG A 98 27.51 -0.53 5.50
C ARG A 98 28.50 0.00 6.54
N ALA A 99 28.01 0.56 7.64
CA ALA A 99 28.85 1.05 8.74
C ALA A 99 29.54 -0.07 9.54
N LEU A 100 28.97 -1.27 9.53
CA LEU A 100 29.48 -2.46 10.22
C LEU A 100 30.24 -3.41 9.28
N GLN A 101 30.68 -2.94 8.11
CA GLN A 101 31.47 -3.75 7.18
C GLN A 101 32.73 -4.31 7.86
N GLY A 102 33.01 -5.59 7.61
CA GLY A 102 34.14 -6.31 8.22
C GLY A 102 33.88 -6.84 9.63
N ILE A 103 32.75 -6.49 10.27
CA ILE A 103 32.35 -7.06 11.55
C ILE A 103 31.63 -8.38 11.32
N LYS A 104 31.96 -9.40 12.12
CA LYS A 104 31.28 -10.70 12.10
C LYS A 104 29.84 -10.55 12.58
N ASN A 105 28.90 -11.19 11.87
CA ASN A 105 27.46 -11.22 12.16
C ASN A 105 26.85 -9.83 12.43
N PRO A 106 26.94 -8.89 11.48
CA PRO A 106 26.51 -7.51 11.70
C PRO A 106 25.00 -7.41 11.96
N LEU A 107 24.18 -8.31 11.42
CA LEU A 107 22.74 -8.37 11.65
C LEU A 107 22.39 -8.71 13.11
N GLN A 108 23.12 -9.64 13.74
CA GLN A 108 22.96 -9.95 15.16
C GLN A 108 23.25 -8.74 16.04
N ARG A 109 24.29 -7.98 15.71
CA ARG A 109 24.61 -6.73 16.42
C ARG A 109 23.52 -5.68 16.23
N ILE A 110 23.02 -5.49 15.01
CA ILE A 110 21.91 -4.57 14.71
C ILE A 110 20.66 -4.96 15.51
N ALA A 111 20.31 -6.25 15.53
CA ALA A 111 19.16 -6.75 16.29
C ALA A 111 19.32 -6.51 17.80
N SER A 112 20.51 -6.79 18.36
CA SER A 112 20.82 -6.50 19.77
C SER A 112 20.71 -5.01 20.10
N ASP A 113 21.21 -4.14 19.23
CA ASP A 113 21.12 -2.69 19.42
C ASP A 113 19.65 -2.21 19.37
N ILE A 114 18.82 -2.76 18.49
CA ILE A 114 17.36 -2.47 18.45
C ILE A 114 16.68 -2.96 19.73
N ALA A 115 17.01 -4.16 20.19
CA ALA A 115 16.38 -4.80 21.34
C ALA A 115 16.65 -4.08 22.68
N ARG A 116 17.72 -3.28 22.77
CA ARG A 116 18.02 -2.47 23.97
C ARG A 116 16.91 -1.49 24.34
N SER A 117 16.20 -0.96 23.36
CA SER A 117 15.14 0.03 23.55
C SER A 117 13.78 -0.39 23.00
N THR A 118 13.68 -1.60 22.42
CA THR A 118 12.49 -2.05 21.69
C THR A 118 12.11 -3.46 22.12
N ARG A 119 10.87 -3.61 22.59
CA ARG A 119 10.22 -4.90 22.85
C ARG A 119 9.21 -5.28 21.78
N VAL A 120 8.55 -4.29 21.19
CA VAL A 120 7.56 -4.48 20.12
C VAL A 120 7.98 -3.70 18.89
N LEU A 121 8.03 -4.39 17.76
CA LEU A 121 8.28 -3.79 16.46
C LEU A 121 7.02 -3.93 15.61
N CYS A 122 6.43 -2.79 15.25
CA CYS A 122 5.29 -2.69 14.38
C CYS A 122 5.75 -2.38 12.95
N PHE A 123 5.43 -3.24 12.00
CA PHE A 123 5.66 -2.98 10.57
C PHE A 123 4.36 -2.73 9.84
N ASP A 124 4.25 -1.54 9.25
CA ASP A 124 3.24 -1.26 8.25
C ASP A 124 3.73 -1.66 6.85
N GLU A 125 2.80 -2.15 6.04
CA GLU A 125 3.03 -2.46 4.63
C GLU A 125 4.25 -3.38 4.43
N PHE A 126 4.25 -4.50 5.15
CA PHE A 126 5.29 -5.52 5.05
C PHE A 126 5.26 -6.16 3.67
N MET A 127 6.07 -5.61 2.76
CA MET A 127 6.17 -5.96 1.35
C MET A 127 7.65 -6.11 0.99
N VAL A 128 7.99 -7.17 0.26
CA VAL A 128 9.38 -7.49 -0.10
C VAL A 128 9.46 -7.72 -1.61
N ASP A 129 9.98 -6.73 -2.33
CA ASP A 129 10.18 -6.79 -3.78
C ASP A 129 11.67 -6.66 -4.17
N ASP A 130 12.49 -6.09 -3.28
CA ASP A 130 13.92 -5.89 -3.49
C ASP A 130 14.73 -7.15 -3.14
N ILE A 131 15.59 -7.58 -4.07
CA ILE A 131 16.48 -8.73 -3.88
C ILE A 131 17.43 -8.54 -2.70
N ALA A 132 18.00 -7.35 -2.51
CA ALA A 132 18.96 -7.07 -1.45
C ALA A 132 18.31 -7.24 -0.08
N TYR A 133 17.09 -6.74 0.10
CA TYR A 133 16.33 -6.91 1.33
C TYR A 133 15.94 -8.37 1.56
N ALA A 134 15.48 -9.05 0.52
CA ALA A 134 15.12 -10.46 0.61
C ALA A 134 16.29 -11.33 1.10
N MET A 135 17.53 -11.03 0.69
CA MET A 135 18.69 -11.83 1.07
C MET A 135 19.05 -11.74 2.56
N ILE A 136 18.81 -10.59 3.21
CA ILE A 136 19.19 -10.36 4.61
C ILE A 136 18.04 -10.54 5.60
N LEU A 137 16.79 -10.48 5.13
CA LEU A 137 15.62 -10.40 6.00
C LEU A 137 15.43 -11.65 6.87
N GLY A 138 15.75 -12.84 6.34
CA GLY A 138 15.64 -14.09 7.11
C GLY A 138 16.54 -14.08 8.35
N GLU A 139 17.82 -13.78 8.17
CA GLU A 139 18.79 -13.68 9.26
C GLU A 139 18.44 -12.54 10.23
N LEU A 140 18.00 -11.39 9.71
CA LEU A 140 17.59 -10.26 10.54
C LEU A 140 16.39 -10.60 11.43
N LEU A 141 15.32 -11.17 10.86
CA LEU A 141 14.14 -11.53 11.65
C LEU A 141 14.46 -12.57 12.72
N GLN A 142 15.24 -13.60 12.36
CA GLN A 142 15.72 -14.58 13.34
C GLN A 142 16.48 -13.92 14.48
N ALA A 143 17.44 -13.03 14.16
CA ALA A 143 18.20 -12.30 15.17
C ALA A 143 17.30 -11.41 16.05
N LEU A 144 16.29 -10.75 15.49
CA LEU A 144 15.32 -9.94 16.26
C LEU A 144 14.50 -10.83 17.22
N PHE A 145 14.01 -11.98 16.75
CA PHE A 145 13.24 -12.92 17.57
C PHE A 145 14.07 -13.58 18.67
N GLU A 146 15.34 -13.89 18.41
CA GLU A 146 16.29 -14.39 19.42
C GLU A 146 16.52 -13.37 20.55
N GLN A 147 16.43 -12.07 20.26
CA GLN A 147 16.48 -11.00 21.28
C GLN A 147 15.14 -10.80 22.00
N GLY A 148 14.10 -11.57 21.66
CA GLY A 148 12.77 -11.50 22.27
C GLY A 148 11.91 -10.34 21.76
N ILE A 149 12.24 -9.77 20.59
CA ILE A 149 11.38 -8.75 19.94
C ILE A 149 10.10 -9.42 19.44
N ILE A 150 8.98 -8.78 19.73
CA ILE A 150 7.66 -9.19 19.27
C ILE A 150 7.31 -8.40 18.02
N LEU A 151 6.97 -9.11 16.94
CA LEU A 151 6.60 -8.50 15.67
C LEU A 151 5.08 -8.39 15.55
N VAL A 152 4.58 -7.19 15.27
CA VAL A 152 3.22 -6.97 14.75
C VAL A 152 3.35 -6.40 13.36
N ALA A 153 2.73 -7.02 12.35
CA ALA A 153 2.90 -6.62 10.96
C ALA A 153 1.56 -6.57 10.21
N THR A 154 1.42 -5.60 9.31
CA THR A 154 0.35 -5.55 8.30
C THR A 154 0.92 -5.82 6.92
N SER A 155 0.21 -6.58 6.07
CA SER A 155 0.62 -6.84 4.68
C SER A 155 -0.57 -7.02 3.74
N ASN A 156 -0.36 -6.80 2.45
CA ASN A 156 -1.34 -7.12 1.41
C ASN A 156 -1.23 -8.58 0.92
N SER A 157 -0.24 -9.34 1.40
CA SER A 157 0.00 -10.72 0.98
C SER A 157 0.17 -11.65 2.19
N PRO A 158 -0.27 -12.92 2.11
CA PRO A 158 0.09 -13.91 3.11
C PRO A 158 1.61 -14.17 3.10
N PRO A 159 2.19 -14.68 4.20
CA PRO A 159 3.64 -14.92 4.30
C PRO A 159 4.20 -15.78 3.16
N ASP A 160 3.46 -16.81 2.71
CA ASP A 160 3.88 -17.70 1.62
C ASP A 160 4.00 -17.01 0.26
N LYS A 161 3.34 -15.87 0.08
CA LYS A 161 3.37 -15.07 -1.15
C LYS A 161 4.33 -13.87 -1.06
N LEU A 162 4.94 -13.61 0.10
CA LEU A 162 5.99 -12.60 0.21
C LEU A 162 7.17 -12.97 -0.69
N TYR A 163 7.65 -12.04 -1.51
CA TYR A 163 8.74 -12.26 -2.49
C TYR A 163 8.46 -13.42 -3.46
N TRP A 164 7.19 -13.63 -3.82
CA TRP A 164 6.77 -14.69 -4.75
C TRP A 164 7.44 -14.52 -6.11
N LYS A 165 7.97 -15.62 -6.67
CA LYS A 165 8.78 -15.62 -7.91
C LYS A 165 10.03 -14.71 -7.88
N GLY A 166 10.42 -14.20 -6.72
CA GLY A 166 11.66 -13.44 -6.56
C GLY A 166 12.91 -14.26 -6.89
N VAL A 167 13.95 -13.58 -7.37
CA VAL A 167 15.24 -14.21 -7.69
C VAL A 167 15.84 -14.83 -6.43
N HIS A 168 16.32 -16.08 -6.50
CA HIS A 168 16.82 -16.83 -5.34
C HIS A 168 15.83 -16.95 -4.17
N ARG A 169 14.52 -17.00 -4.44
CA ARG A 169 13.45 -17.18 -3.43
C ARG A 169 13.73 -18.23 -2.36
N ALA A 170 14.43 -19.33 -2.68
CA ALA A 170 14.84 -20.33 -1.69
C ALA A 170 15.57 -19.74 -0.47
N ARG A 171 16.37 -18.68 -0.67
CA ARG A 171 17.08 -17.95 0.39
C ARG A 171 16.17 -17.09 1.26
N PHE A 172 14.96 -16.77 0.79
CA PHE A 172 13.96 -16.01 1.53
C PHE A 172 13.03 -16.90 2.37
N LEU A 173 12.95 -18.21 2.10
CA LEU A 173 12.12 -19.14 2.85
C LEU A 173 12.37 -19.12 4.38
N PRO A 174 13.62 -18.93 4.88
CA PRO A 174 13.85 -18.78 6.32
C PRO A 174 13.11 -17.58 6.94
N ALA A 175 12.91 -16.49 6.19
CA ALA A 175 12.14 -15.34 6.67
C ALA A 175 10.65 -15.69 6.84
N ILE A 176 10.08 -16.42 5.86
CA ILE A 176 8.69 -16.90 5.92
C ILE A 176 8.51 -17.86 7.09
N ALA A 177 9.46 -18.79 7.27
CA ALA A 177 9.45 -19.71 8.40
C ALA A 177 9.50 -18.95 9.74
N ALA A 178 10.39 -17.97 9.88
CA ALA A 178 10.50 -17.16 11.09
C ALA A 178 9.18 -16.41 11.41
N ILE A 179 8.55 -15.78 10.40
CA ILE A 179 7.24 -15.13 10.58
C ILE A 179 6.19 -16.14 11.07
N LYS A 180 6.10 -17.31 10.43
CA LYS A 180 5.11 -18.34 10.81
C LYS A 180 5.36 -18.95 12.19
N THR A 181 6.61 -19.03 12.63
CA THR A 181 6.96 -19.54 13.95
C THR A 181 6.66 -18.54 15.06
N HIS A 182 6.90 -17.25 14.81
CA HIS A 182 6.85 -16.22 15.85
C HIS A 182 5.59 -15.34 15.81
N CYS A 183 4.79 -15.42 14.76
CA CYS A 183 3.56 -14.65 14.61
C CYS A 183 2.35 -15.56 14.41
N GLN A 184 1.23 -15.21 15.05
CA GLN A 184 -0.07 -15.70 14.65
C GLN A 184 -0.48 -15.02 13.35
N ILE A 185 -0.80 -15.82 12.33
CA ILE A 185 -1.17 -15.32 10.99
C ILE A 185 -2.69 -15.17 10.92
N ILE A 186 -3.17 -13.97 10.58
CA ILE A 186 -4.60 -13.69 10.46
C ILE A 186 -4.90 -13.05 9.12
N GLU A 187 -5.92 -13.59 8.46
CA GLU A 187 -6.49 -13.03 7.25
C GLU A 187 -7.67 -12.13 7.59
N LEU A 188 -7.56 -10.85 7.26
CA LEU A 188 -8.67 -9.91 7.21
C LEU A 188 -9.24 -9.98 5.81
N ARG A 189 -10.42 -10.60 5.69
CA ARG A 189 -11.16 -10.71 4.43
C ARG A 189 -12.12 -9.55 4.32
N GLU A 190 -12.31 -9.04 3.12
CA GLU A 190 -13.44 -8.16 2.85
C GLU A 190 -14.74 -8.84 3.28
N ARG A 191 -15.68 -8.05 3.85
CA ARG A 191 -17.07 -8.46 3.95
C ARG A 191 -17.51 -8.85 2.54
N ARG A 192 -17.76 -10.16 2.31
CA ARG A 192 -18.62 -10.56 1.21
C ARG A 192 -19.97 -9.90 1.47
N ASP A 193 -20.22 -8.80 0.77
CA ASP A 193 -21.48 -8.11 0.84
C ASP A 193 -22.54 -9.05 0.23
N TYR A 194 -23.33 -9.70 1.09
CA TYR A 194 -24.51 -10.44 0.67
C TYR A 194 -25.66 -9.50 0.28
N ARG A 195 -25.44 -8.18 0.23
CA ARG A 195 -26.36 -7.25 -0.41
C ARG A 195 -26.34 -7.49 -1.93
N LEU A 196 -27.30 -8.30 -2.35
CA LEU A 196 -28.06 -8.13 -3.58
C LEU A 196 -27.94 -6.72 -4.16
N GLY A 197 -27.04 -6.57 -5.12
CA GLY A 197 -26.84 -5.33 -5.86
C GLY A 197 -25.61 -5.45 -6.72
N ARG A 198 -25.77 -6.00 -7.93
CA ARG A 198 -24.76 -6.00 -8.99
C ARG A 198 -24.28 -4.56 -9.26
N GLN A 199 -23.29 -4.05 -8.54
CA GLN A 199 -22.41 -3.05 -9.13
C GLN A 199 -21.50 -3.82 -10.08
N LYS A 200 -21.70 -3.63 -11.38
CA LYS A 200 -20.83 -4.20 -12.40
C LYS A 200 -19.40 -3.72 -12.09
N HIS A 201 -18.46 -4.64 -11.92
CA HIS A 201 -17.03 -4.32 -11.90
C HIS A 201 -16.74 -3.32 -13.03
N VAL A 202 -16.30 -2.11 -12.68
CA VAL A 202 -15.81 -1.15 -13.66
C VAL A 202 -14.44 -1.67 -14.08
N GLU A 203 -14.33 -2.17 -15.31
CA GLU A 203 -13.04 -2.53 -15.89
C GLU A 203 -12.20 -1.25 -16.03
N THR A 204 -11.10 -1.16 -15.28
CA THR A 204 -10.25 0.04 -15.21
C THR A 204 -9.02 -0.02 -16.12
N TYR A 205 -8.71 -1.17 -16.70
CA TYR A 205 -7.67 -1.33 -17.73
C TYR A 205 -8.23 -2.06 -18.95
N LEU A 206 -8.52 -1.29 -20.00
CA LEU A 206 -9.17 -1.76 -21.21
C LEU A 206 -8.13 -2.04 -22.30
N TYR A 207 -8.13 -3.25 -22.83
CA TYR A 207 -7.28 -3.64 -23.94
C TYR A 207 -7.95 -4.78 -24.74
N PRO A 208 -7.56 -4.99 -26.01
CA PRO A 208 -6.73 -4.11 -26.84
C PRO A 208 -7.50 -2.87 -27.32
N LEU A 209 -6.80 -1.87 -27.87
CA LEU A 209 -7.43 -0.69 -28.47
C LEU A 209 -8.32 -1.09 -29.66
N THR A 210 -9.62 -1.10 -29.41
CA THR A 210 -10.66 -1.42 -30.39
C THR A 210 -11.82 -0.44 -30.28
N PRO A 211 -12.69 -0.34 -31.30
CA PRO A 211 -13.93 0.43 -31.17
C PRO A 211 -14.78 -0.01 -29.96
N ALA A 212 -14.77 -1.30 -29.62
CA ALA A 212 -15.51 -1.83 -28.48
C ALA A 212 -14.97 -1.30 -27.14
N THR A 213 -13.65 -1.30 -26.94
CA THR A 213 -13.04 -0.74 -25.71
C THR A 213 -13.22 0.77 -25.63
N GLN A 214 -13.18 1.47 -26.78
CA GLN A 214 -13.46 2.90 -26.83
C GLN A 214 -14.90 3.20 -26.39
N SER A 215 -15.89 2.52 -26.98
CA SER A 215 -17.30 2.68 -26.59
C SER A 215 -17.56 2.29 -25.14
N LEU A 216 -16.85 1.30 -24.60
CA LEU A 216 -16.94 0.95 -23.18
C LEU A 216 -16.41 2.07 -22.28
N MET A 217 -15.27 2.67 -22.63
CA MET A 217 -14.68 3.80 -21.90
C MET A 217 -15.59 5.03 -21.90
N GLU A 218 -16.18 5.36 -23.06
CA GLU A 218 -17.19 6.41 -23.21
C GLU A 218 -18.42 6.15 -22.35
N LYS A 219 -18.94 4.93 -22.40
CA LYS A 219 -20.06 4.51 -21.58
C LYS A 219 -19.75 4.65 -20.10
N GLN A 220 -18.59 4.18 -19.64
CA GLN A 220 -18.18 4.30 -18.23
C GLN A 220 -18.06 5.77 -17.80
N PHE A 221 -17.53 6.64 -18.66
CA PHE A 221 -17.43 8.07 -18.36
C PHE A 221 -18.81 8.70 -18.16
N VAL A 222 -19.75 8.46 -19.09
CA VAL A 222 -21.11 9.01 -19.04
C VAL A 222 -21.93 8.42 -17.89
N GLU A 223 -21.75 7.14 -17.57
CA GLU A 223 -22.44 6.48 -16.45
C GLU A 223 -22.00 7.03 -15.08
N LEU A 224 -20.75 7.50 -14.94
CA LEU A 224 -20.25 8.09 -13.70
C LEU A 224 -20.78 9.50 -13.44
N ASP A 225 -20.84 10.35 -14.46
CA ASP A 225 -21.44 11.69 -14.38
C ASP A 225 -22.05 12.07 -15.74
N PRO A 226 -23.39 12.06 -15.89
CA PRO A 226 -24.03 12.42 -17.15
C PRO A 226 -23.91 13.91 -17.48
N ASN A 227 -23.51 14.76 -16.52
CA ASN A 227 -23.30 16.19 -16.73
C ASN A 227 -21.84 16.47 -17.08
N PHE A 228 -21.47 16.23 -18.33
CA PHE A 228 -20.12 16.44 -18.83
C PHE A 228 -20.04 17.48 -19.95
N GLN A 229 -18.82 18.00 -20.12
CA GLN A 229 -18.40 18.85 -21.22
C GLN A 229 -17.57 18.01 -22.19
N GLY A 230 -17.77 18.21 -23.49
CA GLY A 230 -16.93 17.63 -24.54
C GLY A 230 -15.54 18.25 -24.57
N ALA A 231 -14.81 18.06 -25.66
CA ALA A 231 -13.40 18.47 -25.73
C ALA A 231 -13.16 19.96 -25.40
N GLY A 232 -12.10 20.22 -24.65
CA GLY A 232 -11.76 21.56 -24.18
C GLY A 232 -10.33 21.64 -23.66
N ALA A 233 -10.02 22.71 -22.93
CA ALA A 233 -8.72 22.92 -22.32
C ALA A 233 -8.85 23.14 -20.80
N LEU A 234 -7.97 22.49 -20.04
CA LEU A 234 -7.83 22.68 -18.61
C LEU A 234 -6.57 23.50 -18.34
N GLN A 235 -6.71 24.63 -17.65
CA GLN A 235 -5.57 25.42 -17.22
C GLN A 235 -4.92 24.76 -16.01
N ILE A 236 -3.66 24.36 -16.15
CA ILE A 236 -2.82 23.72 -15.13
C ILE A 236 -1.44 24.39 -15.18
N GLN A 237 -0.91 24.84 -14.04
CA GLN A 237 0.39 25.50 -13.94
C GLN A 237 0.58 26.61 -15.02
N ASN A 238 -0.45 27.45 -15.23
CA ASN A 238 -0.52 28.51 -16.24
C ASN A 238 -0.44 28.05 -17.72
N ARG A 239 -0.76 26.78 -18.00
CA ARG A 239 -0.75 26.22 -19.36
C ARG A 239 -2.05 25.49 -19.64
N ASP A 240 -2.50 25.55 -20.88
CA ASP A 240 -3.67 24.79 -21.32
C ASP A 240 -3.31 23.33 -21.62
N ILE A 241 -4.07 22.42 -21.03
CA ILE A 241 -4.00 20.98 -21.27
C ILE A 241 -5.29 20.55 -21.97
N PRO A 242 -5.25 20.15 -23.25
CA PRO A 242 -6.42 19.63 -23.93
C PRO A 242 -6.97 18.38 -23.22
N TYR A 243 -8.29 18.32 -23.04
CA TYR A 243 -9.00 17.13 -22.57
C TYR A 243 -10.07 16.73 -23.58
N LEU A 244 -10.42 15.44 -23.59
CA LEU A 244 -11.46 14.88 -24.45
C LEU A 244 -12.85 15.09 -23.86
N MET A 245 -12.99 14.85 -22.55
CA MET A 245 -14.21 15.13 -21.80
C MET A 245 -13.89 15.51 -20.36
N LYS A 246 -14.75 16.33 -19.75
CA LYS A 246 -14.62 16.78 -18.35
C LYS A 246 -15.99 16.84 -17.70
N ALA A 247 -16.10 16.29 -16.49
CA ALA A 247 -17.24 16.51 -15.61
C ALA A 247 -16.78 17.10 -14.28
N LYS A 248 -17.65 17.14 -13.27
CA LYS A 248 -17.36 17.86 -12.02
C LYS A 248 -16.17 17.28 -11.24
N VAL A 249 -16.03 15.96 -11.23
CA VAL A 249 -15.01 15.24 -10.44
C VAL A 249 -14.20 14.25 -11.27
N GLN A 250 -14.37 14.25 -12.59
CA GLN A 250 -13.63 13.40 -13.51
C GLN A 250 -13.20 14.12 -14.78
N ILE A 251 -12.10 13.65 -15.36
CA ILE A 251 -11.53 14.20 -16.59
C ILE A 251 -10.92 13.10 -17.45
N TRP A 252 -10.97 13.28 -18.77
CA TRP A 252 -10.41 12.34 -19.73
C TRP A 252 -9.39 13.02 -20.64
N PHE A 253 -8.16 12.49 -20.63
CA PHE A 253 -7.08 12.86 -21.55
C PHE A 253 -6.73 11.77 -22.57
N ASP A 254 -6.22 12.17 -23.72
CA ASP A 254 -5.44 11.26 -24.57
C ASP A 254 -4.03 11.07 -23.98
N PHE A 255 -3.47 9.86 -24.08
CA PHE A 255 -2.14 9.54 -23.60
C PHE A 255 -1.07 10.52 -24.10
N ARG A 256 -1.12 10.89 -25.38
CA ARG A 256 -0.12 11.80 -26.00
C ARG A 256 -0.23 13.24 -25.52
N VAL A 257 -1.30 13.59 -24.81
CA VAL A 257 -1.45 14.92 -24.19
C VAL A 257 -0.91 14.92 -22.77
N ILE A 258 -1.25 13.89 -21.99
CA ILE A 258 -0.92 13.85 -20.57
C ILE A 258 0.51 13.34 -20.30
N CYS A 259 1.04 12.47 -21.16
CA CYS A 259 2.42 12.00 -21.12
C CYS A 259 3.21 12.61 -22.27
N ASN A 260 3.35 13.93 -22.30
CA ASN A 260 4.20 14.61 -23.29
C ASN A 260 4.96 15.77 -22.66
N LEU A 261 6.05 16.22 -23.25
CA LEU A 261 6.73 17.41 -22.76
C LEU A 261 5.90 18.67 -23.09
N PRO A 262 5.89 19.69 -22.21
CA PRO A 262 6.71 19.85 -21.00
C PRO A 262 5.94 19.47 -19.71
N ARG A 263 5.22 18.34 -19.66
CA ARG A 263 4.54 17.89 -18.44
C ARG A 263 5.54 17.53 -17.34
N SER A 264 5.11 17.77 -16.10
CA SER A 264 5.88 17.60 -14.89
C SER A 264 5.01 17.01 -13.79
N GLN A 265 5.64 16.57 -12.70
CA GLN A 265 4.92 16.04 -11.55
C GLN A 265 3.94 17.05 -10.93
N LEU A 266 4.25 18.36 -10.99
CA LEU A 266 3.37 19.42 -10.49
C LEU A 266 2.05 19.48 -11.25
N ASP A 267 2.08 19.25 -12.56
CA ASP A 267 0.86 19.21 -13.38
C ASP A 267 -0.06 18.08 -12.93
N TYR A 268 0.53 16.90 -12.67
CA TYR A 268 -0.23 15.74 -12.23
C TYR A 268 -0.79 15.92 -10.81
N LEU A 269 -0.06 16.61 -9.92
CA LEU A 269 -0.54 16.92 -8.58
C LEU A 269 -1.75 17.85 -8.61
N GLU A 270 -1.72 18.89 -9.44
CA GLU A 270 -2.84 19.82 -9.61
C GLU A 270 -4.06 19.10 -10.22
N ILE A 271 -3.87 18.23 -11.20
CA ILE A 271 -4.94 17.38 -11.74
C ILE A 271 -5.54 16.50 -10.63
N ALA A 272 -4.70 15.87 -9.81
CA ALA A 272 -5.13 15.02 -8.70
C ALA A 272 -5.78 15.80 -7.54
N GLU A 273 -5.68 17.13 -7.51
CA GLU A 273 -6.39 17.99 -6.57
C GLU A 273 -7.80 18.34 -7.06
N GLN A 274 -7.96 18.48 -8.37
CA GLN A 274 -9.22 18.86 -9.00
C GLN A 274 -10.15 17.67 -9.26
N PHE A 275 -9.60 16.49 -9.55
CA PHE A 275 -10.37 15.32 -9.96
C PHE A 275 -10.13 14.12 -9.05
N ASP A 276 -11.18 13.32 -8.87
CA ASP A 276 -11.15 12.07 -8.09
C ASP A 276 -11.09 10.85 -9.02
N THR A 277 -11.42 11.02 -10.30
CA THR A 277 -11.32 9.99 -11.35
C THR A 277 -10.67 10.57 -12.62
N VAL A 278 -9.69 9.86 -13.18
CA VAL A 278 -9.00 10.28 -14.40
C VAL A 278 -9.04 9.14 -15.43
N PHE A 279 -9.45 9.48 -16.64
CA PHE A 279 -9.48 8.61 -17.80
C PHE A 279 -8.28 8.93 -18.71
N VAL A 280 -7.55 7.92 -19.16
CA VAL A 280 -6.47 8.09 -20.16
C VAL A 280 -6.60 7.07 -21.27
N SER A 281 -6.89 7.54 -22.49
CA SER A 281 -7.06 6.65 -23.65
C SER A 281 -5.80 6.54 -24.50
N SER A 282 -5.79 5.52 -25.36
CA SER A 282 -4.82 5.37 -26.46
C SER A 282 -3.37 5.17 -25.99
N ILE A 283 -3.16 4.49 -24.86
CA ILE A 283 -1.81 4.21 -24.37
C ILE A 283 -1.14 3.21 -25.33
N PRO A 284 -0.05 3.60 -26.02
CA PRO A 284 0.64 2.71 -26.95
C PRO A 284 1.46 1.69 -26.18
N ARG A 285 1.82 0.59 -26.85
CA ARG A 285 2.91 -0.25 -26.37
C ARG A 285 4.21 0.56 -26.39
N PHE A 286 4.92 0.65 -25.28
CA PHE A 286 6.21 1.32 -25.21
C PHE A 286 7.32 0.44 -25.78
N SER A 287 8.20 1.07 -26.56
CA SER A 287 9.43 0.50 -27.08
C SER A 287 10.66 1.07 -26.35
N GLU A 288 11.83 0.52 -26.61
CA GLU A 288 13.10 0.99 -26.03
C GLU A 288 13.41 2.46 -26.33
N ARG A 289 12.76 3.05 -27.34
CA ARG A 289 12.94 4.45 -27.74
C ARG A 289 12.01 5.42 -26.99
N ASP A 290 11.03 4.89 -26.26
CA ASP A 290 9.98 5.66 -25.61
C ASP A 290 10.33 6.05 -24.16
N THR A 291 11.62 6.21 -23.85
CA THR A 291 12.13 6.51 -22.51
C THR A 291 11.45 7.72 -21.86
N ILE A 292 11.21 8.79 -22.62
CA ILE A 292 10.53 10.00 -22.11
C ILE A 292 9.07 9.69 -21.77
N TYR A 293 8.36 8.95 -22.63
CA TYR A 293 6.98 8.53 -22.37
C TYR A 293 6.89 7.64 -21.14
N ALA A 294 7.83 6.71 -20.98
CA ALA A 294 7.92 5.85 -19.80
C ALA A 294 8.15 6.68 -18.52
N ILE A 295 9.07 7.65 -18.52
CA ILE A 295 9.33 8.54 -17.37
C ILE A 295 8.06 9.33 -16.99
N LEU A 296 7.42 9.98 -17.97
CA LEU A 296 6.23 10.78 -17.72
C LEU A 296 5.07 9.91 -17.22
N PHE A 297 4.90 8.71 -17.78
CA PHE A 297 3.87 7.78 -17.35
C PHE A 297 4.15 7.25 -15.94
N ILE A 298 5.40 6.94 -15.59
CA ILE A 298 5.79 6.59 -14.21
C ILE A 298 5.39 7.73 -13.26
N HIS A 299 5.78 8.98 -13.55
CA HIS A 299 5.44 10.13 -12.70
C HIS A 299 3.92 10.34 -12.58
N PHE A 300 3.18 10.17 -13.67
CA PHE A 300 1.72 10.25 -13.69
C PHE A 300 1.10 9.19 -12.78
N ILE A 301 1.46 7.92 -12.96
CA ILE A 301 0.92 6.81 -12.15
C ILE A 301 1.30 6.97 -10.68
N ASP A 302 2.54 7.38 -10.39
CA ASP A 302 3.00 7.61 -9.02
C ASP A 302 2.13 8.62 -8.29
N VAL A 303 1.85 9.77 -8.92
CA VAL A 303 0.98 10.80 -8.34
C VAL A 303 -0.45 10.29 -8.17
N MET A 304 -1.01 9.65 -9.20
CA MET A 304 -2.39 9.18 -9.15
C MET A 304 -2.58 8.10 -8.08
N TYR A 305 -1.62 7.19 -7.96
CA TYR A 305 -1.58 6.16 -6.93
C TYR A 305 -1.48 6.76 -5.52
N ASP A 306 -0.49 7.63 -5.29
CA ASP A 306 -0.23 8.22 -3.97
C ASP A 306 -1.40 9.13 -3.52
N ARG A 307 -2.13 9.74 -4.48
CA ARG A 307 -3.31 10.59 -4.21
C ARG A 307 -4.64 9.82 -4.21
N GLY A 308 -4.63 8.50 -4.39
CA GLY A 308 -5.84 7.66 -4.39
C GLY A 308 -6.82 7.97 -5.52
N ILE A 309 -6.32 8.42 -6.67
CA ILE A 309 -7.14 8.75 -7.83
C ILE A 309 -7.55 7.47 -8.55
N ARG A 310 -8.85 7.34 -8.84
CA ARG A 310 -9.39 6.25 -9.67
C ARG A 310 -8.94 6.44 -11.12
N LEU A 311 -8.23 5.47 -11.68
CA LEU A 311 -7.81 5.50 -13.09
C LEU A 311 -8.63 4.54 -13.94
N ILE A 312 -9.05 5.00 -15.11
CA ILE A 312 -9.57 4.16 -16.19
C ILE A 312 -8.67 4.38 -17.40
N LEU A 313 -8.06 3.32 -17.90
CA LEU A 313 -7.05 3.37 -18.95
C LEU A 313 -7.49 2.53 -20.16
N SER A 314 -7.18 2.97 -21.37
CA SER A 314 -7.21 2.10 -22.55
C SER A 314 -5.83 1.99 -23.18
N ALA A 315 -5.41 0.76 -23.49
CA ALA A 315 -4.06 0.45 -23.94
C ALA A 315 -4.01 -0.55 -25.09
N GLU A 316 -2.95 -0.47 -25.89
CA GLU A 316 -2.74 -1.32 -27.07
C GLU A 316 -2.55 -2.80 -26.70
N VAL A 317 -1.91 -3.05 -25.56
CA VAL A 317 -1.48 -4.36 -25.10
C VAL A 317 -1.84 -4.57 -23.63
N PRO A 318 -1.90 -5.82 -23.13
CA PRO A 318 -2.05 -6.08 -21.70
C PRO A 318 -0.91 -5.46 -20.88
N LEU A 319 -1.18 -5.17 -19.59
CA LEU A 319 -0.23 -4.53 -18.67
C LEU A 319 1.17 -5.16 -18.67
N SER A 320 1.24 -6.50 -18.64
CA SER A 320 2.50 -7.25 -18.64
C SER A 320 3.35 -7.07 -19.91
N GLU A 321 2.78 -6.49 -20.96
CA GLU A 321 3.42 -6.21 -22.24
C GLU A 321 3.63 -4.73 -22.52
N LEU A 322 3.11 -3.85 -21.65
CA LEU A 322 3.10 -2.40 -21.87
C LEU A 322 4.50 -1.81 -22.06
N TYR A 323 5.48 -2.31 -21.31
CA TYR A 323 6.89 -1.94 -21.48
C TYR A 323 7.82 -3.08 -21.00
N ARG A 324 8.44 -3.79 -21.96
CA ARG A 324 9.26 -4.99 -21.69
C ARG A 324 10.75 -4.73 -21.65
N SER A 325 11.24 -3.75 -22.41
CA SER A 325 12.67 -3.44 -22.55
C SER A 325 12.89 -1.95 -22.75
N GLY A 326 14.06 -1.47 -22.33
CA GLY A 326 14.47 -0.07 -22.39
C GLY A 326 15.04 0.41 -21.06
N GLU A 327 15.56 1.64 -21.04
CA GLU A 327 16.30 2.21 -19.89
C GLU A 327 15.46 2.23 -18.60
N MET A 328 14.15 2.46 -18.73
CA MET A 328 13.24 2.57 -17.59
C MET A 328 12.59 1.23 -17.21
N ALA A 329 12.95 0.10 -17.83
CA ALA A 329 12.21 -1.15 -17.68
C ALA A 329 12.22 -1.69 -16.23
N GLN A 330 13.30 -1.47 -15.49
CA GLN A 330 13.37 -1.86 -14.07
C GLN A 330 12.48 -0.97 -13.18
N PRO A 331 12.60 0.38 -13.19
CA PRO A 331 11.67 1.26 -12.50
C PRO A 331 10.19 1.00 -12.86
N PHE A 332 9.91 0.69 -14.12
CA PHE A 332 8.55 0.49 -14.62
C PHE A 332 7.84 -0.73 -14.01
N LYS A 333 8.57 -1.72 -13.47
CA LYS A 333 7.96 -2.85 -12.74
C LYS A 333 7.14 -2.37 -11.54
N ARG A 334 7.60 -1.33 -10.84
CA ARG A 334 6.85 -0.71 -9.75
C ARG A 334 5.55 -0.07 -10.25
N THR A 335 5.60 0.58 -11.41
CA THR A 335 4.43 1.15 -12.08
C THR A 335 3.41 0.07 -12.45
N LEU A 336 3.86 -1.09 -12.95
CA LEU A 336 2.99 -2.24 -13.21
C LEU A 336 2.30 -2.74 -11.94
N SER A 337 3.05 -2.92 -10.85
CA SER A 337 2.48 -3.35 -9.56
C SER A 337 1.45 -2.35 -9.04
N ARG A 338 1.70 -1.04 -9.18
CA ARG A 338 0.73 0.00 -8.81
C ARG A 338 -0.53 -0.08 -9.67
N LEU A 339 -0.38 -0.21 -10.98
CA LEU A 339 -1.52 -0.35 -11.90
C LEU A 339 -2.36 -1.61 -11.62
N GLU A 340 -1.72 -2.72 -11.23
CA GLU A 340 -2.41 -3.93 -10.77
C GLU A 340 -3.19 -3.67 -9.48
N GLU A 341 -2.58 -3.01 -8.48
CA GLU A 341 -3.28 -2.63 -7.24
C GLU A 341 -4.43 -1.66 -7.51
N MET A 342 -4.27 -0.71 -8.43
CA MET A 342 -5.30 0.28 -8.78
C MET A 342 -6.56 -0.32 -9.43
N GLN A 343 -6.48 -1.58 -9.89
CA GLN A 343 -7.63 -2.35 -10.37
C GLN A 343 -8.38 -3.10 -9.26
N SER A 344 -7.83 -3.18 -8.05
CA SER A 344 -8.51 -3.83 -6.92
C SER A 344 -9.72 -3.01 -6.45
N GLU A 345 -10.76 -3.71 -6.00
CA GLU A 345 -11.97 -3.06 -5.47
C GLU A 345 -11.62 -2.14 -4.29
N ASP A 346 -10.67 -2.55 -3.46
CA ASP A 346 -10.17 -1.76 -2.33
C ASP A 346 -9.60 -0.41 -2.72
N TYR A 347 -8.79 -0.38 -3.78
CA TYR A 347 -8.24 0.87 -4.28
C TYR A 347 -9.37 1.75 -4.82
N LEU A 348 -10.34 1.15 -5.52
CA LEU A 348 -11.51 1.87 -6.03
C LEU A 348 -12.45 2.37 -4.93
N GLN A 349 -12.41 1.75 -3.76
CA GLN A 349 -13.16 2.14 -2.56
C GLN A 349 -12.41 3.15 -1.67
N ARG A 350 -11.13 3.47 -1.94
CA ARG A 350 -10.41 4.61 -1.31
C ARG A 350 -11.06 5.94 -1.71
N ARG A 351 -12.24 6.25 -1.17
CA ARG A 351 -12.90 7.55 -1.35
C ARG A 351 -12.15 8.59 -0.51
N LYS A 352 -11.74 9.69 -1.15
CA LYS A 352 -11.36 10.92 -0.43
C LYS A 352 -12.57 11.41 0.39
N GLY A 353 -12.43 11.42 1.71
CA GLY A 353 -13.11 12.42 2.52
C GLY A 353 -12.55 13.79 2.13
N ARG A 354 -13.30 14.60 1.39
CA ARG A 354 -12.96 16.01 1.18
C ARG A 354 -13.09 16.72 2.53
N SER A 355 -12.02 16.73 3.32
CA SER A 355 -11.88 17.70 4.40
C SER A 355 -11.69 19.06 3.75
N SER A 356 -12.80 19.79 3.63
CA SER A 356 -12.81 21.24 3.48
C SER A 356 -11.87 21.86 4.52
N ARG A 357 -10.74 22.38 4.07
CA ARG A 357 -10.10 23.55 4.69
C ARG A 357 -9.76 24.54 3.57
N HIS A 358 -10.75 25.34 3.23
CA HIS A 358 -10.48 26.74 2.96
C HIS A 358 -9.72 27.30 4.18
N LEU A 359 -8.43 27.56 4.01
CA LEU A 359 -7.76 28.61 4.78
C LEU A 359 -7.60 29.79 3.83
N SER A 360 -8.73 30.46 3.61
CA SER A 360 -8.78 31.84 3.19
C SER A 360 -9.41 32.62 4.33
N SER A 361 -8.80 33.77 4.62
CA SER A 361 -9.15 34.85 5.54
C SER A 361 -8.90 34.66 7.05
N LEU A 362 -7.99 35.51 7.53
CA LEU A 362 -7.92 36.32 8.76
C LEU A 362 -6.41 36.40 9.10
N GLY A 363 -5.76 37.54 8.94
CA GLY A 363 -6.09 38.80 9.62
C GLY A 363 -5.05 38.99 10.71
#